data_AF-A0A2V5L7T3-F1
#
_entry.id   AF-A0A2V5L7T3-F1
#
_cell.length_a   1.000
_cell.length_b   1.000
_cell.length_c   1.000
_cell.angle_alpha   90.00
_cell.angle_beta   90.00
_cell.angle_gamma   90.00
#
_symmetry.space_group_name_H-M   'P 1'
#
loop_
_entity.id
_entity.type
_entity.pdbx_description
1 polymer ?
#
loop_
_entity_poly.entity_id
_entity_poly.type
_entity_poly.pdbx_seq_one_letter_code
_entity_poly.pdbx_strand_id
1 'polypeptide(L)'
;MTADELRSLQAPVKAQYRKRPESALVTLHAEGRVGKNVTCKIETGKARVEAGLHPATGGDGSSACSADMLLEALVGCAGVTLSAIATALGIPLRDATIRAEGDLDFRGTLGVSKDVPVGFKQIRLNFDLDTDASEEQIATLIRLTERYCVVYQTLSHPAEISVLHRVISR
;
A
#
# COMPACT_ATOMS: atom_id res chain seq x y z
N MET A 1 15.30 -3.83 -20.59
CA MET A 1 14.10 -4.11 -21.41
C MET A 1 13.88 -2.96 -22.39
N THR A 2 13.59 -3.29 -23.65
CA THR A 2 13.26 -2.34 -24.73
C THR A 2 11.75 -2.07 -24.81
N ALA A 3 11.34 -1.06 -25.57
CA ALA A 3 9.93 -0.75 -25.78
C ALA A 3 9.18 -1.90 -26.51
N ASP A 4 9.83 -2.56 -27.45
CA ASP A 4 9.24 -3.70 -28.19
C ASP A 4 9.09 -4.93 -27.32
N GLU A 5 10.06 -5.21 -26.46
CA GLU A 5 9.98 -6.26 -25.45
C GLU A 5 8.81 -6.01 -24.49
N LEU A 6 8.69 -4.79 -23.94
CA LEU A 6 7.59 -4.43 -23.04
C LEU A 6 6.22 -4.51 -23.74
N ARG A 7 6.11 -4.02 -24.98
CA ARG A 7 4.87 -4.13 -25.77
C ARG A 7 4.46 -5.58 -25.98
N SER A 8 5.44 -6.45 -26.27
CA SER A 8 5.20 -7.88 -26.47
C SER A 8 4.72 -8.56 -25.19
N LEU A 9 5.28 -8.22 -24.03
CA LEU A 9 4.83 -8.72 -22.73
C LEU A 9 3.41 -8.24 -22.36
N GLN A 10 3.09 -6.97 -22.64
CA GLN A 10 1.79 -6.39 -22.26
C GLN A 10 0.65 -6.74 -23.22
N ALA A 11 0.93 -7.04 -24.49
CA ALA A 11 -0.09 -7.34 -25.49
C ALA A 11 -1.08 -8.45 -25.08
N PRO A 12 -0.65 -9.64 -24.61
CA PRO A 12 -1.56 -10.69 -24.17
C PRO A 12 -2.38 -10.27 -22.94
N VAL A 13 -1.76 -9.57 -21.96
CA VAL A 13 -2.43 -9.07 -20.75
C VAL A 13 -3.53 -8.06 -21.10
N LYS A 14 -3.22 -7.10 -21.98
CA LYS A 14 -4.19 -6.11 -22.48
C LYS A 14 -5.35 -6.78 -23.22
N ALA A 15 -5.07 -7.80 -24.04
CA ALA A 15 -6.10 -8.56 -24.73
C ALA A 15 -7.01 -9.33 -23.77
N GLN A 16 -6.44 -9.94 -22.72
CA GLN A 16 -7.18 -10.60 -21.66
C GLN A 16 -8.13 -9.61 -20.96
N TYR A 17 -7.65 -8.45 -20.50
CA TYR A 17 -8.48 -7.49 -19.77
C TYR A 17 -9.60 -6.88 -20.62
N ARG A 18 -9.45 -6.80 -21.95
CA ARG A 18 -10.56 -6.43 -22.84
C ARG A 18 -11.64 -7.50 -22.91
N LYS A 19 -11.26 -8.78 -22.88
CA LYS A 19 -12.19 -9.92 -22.96
C LYS A 19 -12.84 -10.25 -21.62
N ARG A 20 -12.07 -10.11 -20.53
CA ARG A 20 -12.43 -10.46 -19.14
C ARG A 20 -12.03 -9.34 -18.19
N PRO A 21 -12.82 -8.24 -18.14
CA PRO A 21 -12.50 -7.07 -17.34
C PRO A 21 -12.29 -7.34 -15.85
N GLU A 22 -13.00 -8.31 -15.29
CA GLU A 22 -12.92 -8.73 -13.89
C GLU A 22 -11.53 -9.24 -13.49
N SER A 23 -10.80 -9.84 -14.42
CA SER A 23 -9.44 -10.33 -14.17
C SER A 23 -8.38 -9.21 -14.03
N ALA A 24 -8.76 -7.95 -14.30
CA ALA A 24 -7.91 -6.79 -14.09
C ALA A 24 -8.05 -6.17 -12.68
N LEU A 25 -9.03 -6.64 -11.90
CA LEU A 25 -9.25 -6.22 -10.52
C LEU A 25 -8.31 -7.01 -9.61
N VAL A 26 -7.36 -6.33 -9.00
CA VAL A 26 -6.32 -6.94 -8.17
C VAL A 26 -6.34 -6.31 -6.80
N THR A 27 -6.33 -7.16 -5.76
CA THR A 27 -6.15 -6.75 -4.37
C THR A 27 -4.68 -6.94 -4.00
N LEU A 28 -4.05 -5.85 -3.59
CA LEU A 28 -2.70 -5.84 -3.03
C LEU A 28 -2.79 -5.93 -1.50
N HIS A 29 -1.78 -6.53 -0.86
CA HIS A 29 -1.77 -6.77 0.59
C HIS A 29 -0.44 -6.37 1.22
N ALA A 30 -0.49 -5.83 2.43
CA ALA A 30 0.67 -5.63 3.28
C ALA A 30 0.34 -5.98 4.74
N GLU A 31 1.29 -6.59 5.45
CA GLU A 31 1.18 -6.91 6.88
C GLU A 31 2.41 -6.43 7.64
N GLY A 32 2.18 -5.96 8.87
CA GLY A 32 3.22 -5.51 9.78
C GLY A 32 2.85 -5.84 11.21
N ARG A 33 3.89 -6.16 12.00
CA ARG A 33 3.77 -6.53 13.40
C ARG A 33 4.49 -5.53 14.27
N VAL A 34 3.82 -5.03 15.29
CA VAL A 34 4.41 -4.09 16.26
C VAL A 34 5.51 -4.80 17.06
N GLY A 35 6.65 -4.13 17.20
CA GLY A 35 7.82 -4.61 17.93
C GLY A 35 8.14 -3.78 19.17
N LYS A 36 9.28 -4.08 19.81
CA LYS A 36 9.79 -3.32 20.96
C LYS A 36 10.22 -1.90 20.53
N ASN A 37 10.26 -0.97 21.48
CA ASN A 37 10.76 0.40 21.28
C ASN A 37 10.02 1.22 20.20
N VAL A 38 8.69 1.08 20.12
CA VAL A 38 7.85 1.83 19.17
C VAL A 38 8.27 1.59 17.72
N THR A 39 8.43 0.32 17.36
CA THR A 39 8.77 -0.11 16.00
C THR A 39 7.63 -0.92 15.41
N CYS A 40 7.51 -0.94 14.08
CA CYS A 40 6.64 -1.86 13.35
C CYS A 40 7.50 -2.57 12.30
N LYS A 41 7.60 -3.89 12.40
CA LYS A 41 8.31 -4.69 11.42
C LYS A 41 7.34 -5.04 10.30
N ILE A 42 7.63 -4.56 9.10
CA ILE A 42 6.90 -4.91 7.89
C ILE A 42 7.57 -6.15 7.28
N GLU A 43 6.78 -7.10 6.78
CA GLU A 43 7.32 -8.21 6.00
C GLU A 43 7.68 -7.74 4.59
N THR A 44 8.87 -7.16 4.43
CA THR A 44 9.42 -6.86 3.11
C THR A 44 10.45 -7.93 2.75
N GLY A 45 10.22 -8.66 1.66
CA GLY A 45 11.10 -9.77 1.25
C GLY A 45 12.49 -9.36 0.75
N LYS A 46 12.86 -8.07 0.75
CA LYS A 46 14.04 -7.57 0.01
C LYS A 46 14.81 -6.49 0.77
N ALA A 47 16.05 -6.80 1.17
CA ALA A 47 16.95 -5.89 1.90
C ALA A 47 17.56 -4.76 1.03
N ARG A 48 17.27 -4.73 -0.28
CA ARG A 48 17.50 -3.62 -1.22
C ARG A 48 16.36 -3.66 -2.23
N VAL A 49 15.58 -2.59 -2.33
CA VAL A 49 14.32 -2.59 -3.09
C VAL A 49 14.52 -1.86 -4.41
N GLU A 50 14.54 -2.60 -5.51
CA GLU A 50 14.33 -2.06 -6.86
C GLU A 50 12.84 -2.15 -7.19
N ALA A 51 12.25 -1.04 -7.63
CA ALA A 51 10.84 -0.99 -8.01
C ALA A 51 10.67 -1.31 -9.50
N GLY A 52 9.65 -2.12 -9.83
CA GLY A 52 9.37 -2.52 -11.20
C GLY A 52 7.88 -2.70 -11.48
N LEU A 53 7.56 -3.18 -12.68
CA LEU A 53 6.17 -3.45 -13.07
C LEU A 53 5.58 -4.58 -12.22
N HIS A 54 4.31 -4.44 -11.88
CA HIS A 54 3.54 -5.53 -11.28
C HIS A 54 3.37 -6.67 -12.30
N PRO A 55 3.30 -7.95 -11.90
CA PRO A 55 3.03 -9.04 -12.83
C PRO A 55 1.76 -8.84 -13.68
N ALA A 56 0.72 -8.28 -13.07
CA ALA A 56 -0.53 -7.92 -13.76
C ALA A 56 -0.39 -6.79 -14.80
N THR A 57 0.78 -6.16 -14.93
CA THR A 57 1.10 -5.16 -15.96
C THR A 57 2.32 -5.54 -16.80
N GLY A 58 2.75 -6.81 -16.73
CA GLY A 58 3.83 -7.38 -17.54
C GLY A 58 5.21 -7.39 -16.87
N GLY A 59 5.27 -7.19 -15.55
CA GLY A 59 6.49 -7.46 -14.78
C GLY A 59 6.71 -8.96 -14.55
N ASP A 60 7.95 -9.33 -14.21
CA ASP A 60 8.34 -10.72 -13.93
C ASP A 60 8.31 -11.07 -12.42
N GLY A 61 7.99 -10.10 -11.56
CA GLY A 61 7.96 -10.25 -10.10
C GLY A 61 9.33 -10.17 -9.40
N SER A 62 10.41 -9.94 -10.14
CA SER A 62 11.77 -9.85 -9.59
C SER A 62 12.02 -8.54 -8.83
N SER A 63 11.36 -7.45 -9.23
CA SER A 63 11.34 -6.15 -8.55
C SER A 63 10.15 -6.01 -7.60
N ALA A 64 10.19 -5.07 -6.65
CA ALA A 64 9.04 -4.75 -5.80
C ALA A 64 8.01 -3.92 -6.56
N CYS A 65 6.73 -4.14 -6.28
CA CYS A 65 5.68 -3.26 -6.80
C CYS A 65 5.55 -2.04 -5.90
N SER A 66 5.65 -0.83 -6.47
CA SER A 66 5.51 0.41 -5.67
C SER A 66 4.12 0.60 -5.07
N ALA A 67 3.08 -0.05 -5.62
CA ALA A 67 1.75 -0.04 -5.03
C ALA A 67 1.69 -0.89 -3.74
N ASP A 68 2.35 -2.05 -3.73
CA ASP A 68 2.53 -2.84 -2.49
C ASP A 68 3.34 -2.04 -1.46
N MET A 69 4.43 -1.42 -1.89
CA MET A 69 5.26 -0.57 -1.02
C MET A 69 4.49 0.60 -0.41
N LEU A 70 3.47 1.13 -1.09
CA LEU A 70 2.60 2.17 -0.53
C LEU A 70 1.74 1.62 0.62
N LEU A 71 1.17 0.42 0.46
CA LEU A 71 0.42 -0.26 1.51
C LEU A 71 1.34 -0.66 2.69
N GLU A 72 2.55 -1.14 2.40
CA GLU A 72 3.59 -1.40 3.39
C GLU A 72 3.93 -0.14 4.19
N ALA A 73 4.11 1.00 3.52
CA ALA A 73 4.36 2.28 4.17
C ALA A 73 3.19 2.71 5.06
N LEU A 74 1.94 2.49 4.61
CA LEU A 74 0.74 2.74 5.40
C LEU A 74 0.72 1.87 6.66
N VAL A 75 0.92 0.56 6.53
CA VAL A 75 0.95 -0.40 7.64
C VAL A 75 2.06 -0.06 8.63
N GLY A 76 3.26 0.24 8.15
CA GLY A 76 4.40 0.62 8.99
C GLY A 76 4.13 1.89 9.77
N CYS A 77 3.64 2.94 9.08
CA CYS A 77 3.33 4.21 9.72
C CYS A 77 2.20 4.06 10.75
N ALA A 78 1.10 3.39 10.39
CA ALA A 78 -0.02 3.16 11.29
C ALA A 78 0.38 2.33 12.52
N GLY A 79 1.18 1.27 12.35
CA GLY A 79 1.66 0.45 13.46
C GLY A 79 2.57 1.20 14.43
N VAL A 80 3.50 2.04 13.93
CA VAL A 80 4.35 2.89 14.77
C VAL A 80 3.51 3.93 15.52
N THR A 81 2.58 4.60 14.83
CA THR A 81 1.68 5.59 15.44
C THR A 81 0.79 4.95 16.51
N LEU A 82 0.18 3.79 16.24
CA LEU A 82 -0.61 3.03 17.19
C LEU A 82 0.19 2.70 18.46
N SER A 83 1.39 2.17 18.29
CA SER A 83 2.29 1.83 19.41
C SER A 83 2.64 3.05 20.27
N ALA A 84 2.92 4.18 19.63
CA ALA A 84 3.22 5.43 20.32
C ALA A 84 2.03 5.94 21.15
N ILE A 85 0.82 5.91 20.57
CA ILE A 85 -0.40 6.37 21.25
C ILE A 85 -0.79 5.42 22.38
N ALA A 86 -0.74 4.10 22.14
CA ALA A 86 -1.02 3.11 23.17
C ALA A 86 -0.10 3.31 24.39
N THR A 87 1.19 3.52 24.14
CA THR A 87 2.17 3.85 25.18
C THR A 87 1.80 5.14 25.92
N ALA A 88 1.49 6.21 25.18
CA ALA A 88 1.14 7.52 25.78
C ALA A 88 -0.15 7.49 26.61
N LEU A 89 -1.12 6.64 26.24
CA LEU A 89 -2.38 6.47 26.95
C LEU A 89 -2.33 5.39 28.05
N GLY A 90 -1.20 4.71 28.22
CA GLY A 90 -1.06 3.61 29.18
C GLY A 90 -1.92 2.38 28.82
N ILE A 91 -2.20 2.17 27.54
CA ILE A 91 -2.93 1.00 27.04
C ILE A 91 -1.92 -0.12 26.75
N PRO A 92 -1.92 -1.22 27.52
CA PRO A 92 -0.99 -2.33 27.29
C PRO A 92 -1.42 -3.14 26.07
N LEU A 93 -0.54 -3.27 25.08
CA LEU A 93 -0.70 -4.19 23.95
C LEU A 93 0.24 -5.38 24.15
N ARG A 94 -0.31 -6.58 24.26
CA ARG A 94 0.49 -7.83 24.28
C ARG A 94 0.99 -8.16 22.88
N ASP A 95 0.13 -7.98 21.89
CA ASP A 95 0.43 -8.14 20.47
C ASP A 95 -0.48 -7.21 19.64
N ALA A 96 0.00 -6.83 18.45
CA ALA A 96 -0.79 -6.06 17.50
C ALA A 96 -0.33 -6.36 16.06
N THR A 97 -1.28 -6.79 15.23
CA THR A 97 -1.08 -7.02 13.80
C THR A 97 -1.89 -5.99 13.00
N ILE A 98 -1.24 -5.32 12.05
CA ILE A 98 -1.87 -4.33 11.18
C ILE A 98 -1.79 -4.84 9.76
N ARG A 99 -2.92 -4.80 9.05
CA ARG A 99 -3.06 -5.29 7.67
C ARG A 99 -3.67 -4.22 6.80
N ALA A 100 -3.11 -4.01 5.62
CA ALA A 100 -3.73 -3.18 4.59
C ALA A 100 -4.03 -3.99 3.35
N GLU A 101 -5.21 -3.78 2.79
CA GLU A 101 -5.60 -4.28 1.46
C GLU A 101 -5.96 -3.12 0.55
N GLY A 102 -5.63 -3.20 -0.74
CA GLY A 102 -6.00 -2.16 -1.70
C GLY A 102 -6.39 -2.72 -3.05
N ASP A 103 -7.54 -2.27 -3.58
CA ASP A 103 -8.03 -2.73 -4.88
C ASP A 103 -7.64 -1.77 -6.01
N LEU A 104 -7.13 -2.33 -7.10
CA LEU A 104 -6.72 -1.63 -8.31
C LEU A 104 -7.39 -2.23 -9.53
N ASP A 105 -7.54 -1.42 -10.58
CA ASP A 105 -8.01 -1.88 -11.89
C ASP A 105 -6.98 -1.51 -12.95
N PHE A 106 -6.16 -2.49 -13.33
CA PHE A 106 -5.02 -2.27 -14.21
C PHE A 106 -5.42 -1.90 -15.64
N ARG A 107 -6.72 -1.92 -16.00
CA ARG A 107 -7.18 -1.38 -17.29
C ARG A 107 -6.87 0.10 -17.43
N GLY A 108 -6.94 0.88 -16.34
CA GLY A 108 -6.55 2.29 -16.34
C GLY A 108 -5.04 2.44 -16.60
N THR A 109 -4.21 1.78 -15.78
CA THR A 109 -2.74 1.85 -15.87
C THR A 109 -2.20 1.43 -17.24
N LEU A 110 -2.81 0.40 -17.85
CA LEU A 110 -2.41 -0.10 -19.16
C LEU A 110 -3.04 0.64 -20.34
N GLY A 111 -3.90 1.64 -20.10
CA GLY A 111 -4.62 2.38 -21.14
C GLY A 111 -5.62 1.52 -21.92
N VAL A 112 -6.13 0.45 -21.31
CA VAL A 112 -7.15 -0.44 -21.91
C VAL A 112 -8.52 0.23 -21.89
N SER A 113 -8.84 0.98 -20.83
CA SER A 113 -10.06 1.77 -20.72
C SER A 113 -9.73 3.15 -20.16
N LYS A 114 -10.31 4.19 -20.75
CA LYS A 114 -10.15 5.59 -20.29
C LYS A 114 -11.09 5.93 -19.13
N ASP A 115 -12.16 5.17 -18.96
CA ASP A 115 -13.18 5.41 -17.92
C ASP A 115 -12.79 4.79 -16.57
N VAL A 116 -11.71 4.01 -16.54
CA VAL A 116 -11.18 3.39 -15.32
C VAL A 116 -10.11 4.30 -14.72
N PRO A 117 -10.32 4.83 -13.50
CA PRO A 117 -9.32 5.68 -12.86
C PRO A 117 -8.04 4.89 -12.55
N VAL A 118 -6.89 5.56 -12.64
CA VAL A 118 -5.60 5.03 -12.23
C VAL A 118 -5.38 5.33 -10.76
N GLY A 119 -5.10 4.31 -9.96
CA GLY A 119 -4.92 4.41 -8.50
C GLY A 119 -5.84 3.47 -7.74
N PHE A 120 -5.65 3.39 -6.42
CA PHE A 120 -6.46 2.55 -5.55
C PHE A 120 -7.92 3.00 -5.56
N LYS A 121 -8.86 2.07 -5.78
CA LYS A 121 -10.31 2.32 -5.68
C LYS A 121 -10.76 2.39 -4.23
N GLN A 122 -10.17 1.52 -3.41
CA GLN A 122 -10.42 1.42 -1.99
C GLN A 122 -9.17 0.86 -1.32
N ILE A 123 -8.87 1.36 -0.12
CA ILE A 123 -7.90 0.78 0.80
C ILE A 123 -8.66 0.42 2.08
N ARG A 124 -8.39 -0.77 2.63
CA ARG A 124 -8.94 -1.26 3.90
C ARG A 124 -7.78 -1.48 4.86
N LEU A 125 -7.83 -0.85 6.03
CA LEU A 125 -6.80 -0.97 7.06
C LEU A 125 -7.41 -1.63 8.30
N ASN A 126 -6.91 -2.80 8.67
CA ASN A 126 -7.41 -3.60 9.77
C ASN A 126 -6.37 -3.67 10.89
N PHE A 127 -6.87 -3.66 12.13
CA PHE A 127 -6.07 -3.74 13.35
C PHE A 127 -6.56 -4.92 14.20
N ASP A 128 -5.72 -5.93 14.35
CA ASP A 128 -5.96 -7.05 15.26
C ASP A 128 -5.12 -6.80 16.52
N LEU A 129 -5.78 -6.53 17.65
CA LEU A 129 -5.13 -6.10 18.90
C LEU A 129 -5.36 -7.13 20.01
N ASP A 130 -4.28 -7.57 20.66
CA ASP A 130 -4.34 -8.37 21.88
C ASP A 130 -4.10 -7.46 23.11
N THR A 131 -5.19 -7.13 23.81
CA THR A 131 -5.19 -6.19 24.94
C THR A 131 -6.40 -6.42 25.86
N ASP A 132 -6.32 -5.94 27.10
CA ASP A 132 -7.44 -5.92 28.06
C ASP A 132 -8.15 -4.55 28.11
N ALA A 133 -7.86 -3.67 27.15
CA ALA A 133 -8.47 -2.35 27.04
C ALA A 133 -9.97 -2.44 26.73
N SER A 134 -10.76 -1.50 27.26
CA SER A 134 -12.18 -1.41 26.93
C SER A 134 -12.40 -0.98 25.46
N GLU A 135 -13.60 -1.23 24.94
CA GLU A 135 -13.95 -0.81 23.57
C GLU A 135 -13.79 0.70 23.37
N GLU A 136 -14.09 1.53 24.38
CA GLU A 136 -13.90 2.98 24.32
C GLU A 136 -12.43 3.38 24.25
N GLN A 137 -11.56 2.66 24.97
CA GLN A 137 -10.11 2.86 24.91
C GLN A 137 -9.57 2.46 23.54
N ILE A 138 -10.02 1.32 23.00
CA ILE A 138 -9.66 0.85 21.66
C ILE A 138 -10.13 1.85 20.60
N ALA A 139 -11.38 2.30 20.65
CA ALA A 139 -11.92 3.28 19.73
C ALA A 139 -11.13 4.60 19.77
N THR A 140 -10.74 5.05 20.97
CA THR A 140 -9.89 6.23 21.14
C THR A 140 -8.50 6.02 20.54
N LEU A 141 -7.89 4.85 20.77
CA LEU A 141 -6.59 4.47 20.24
C LEU A 141 -6.60 4.47 18.70
N ILE A 142 -7.58 3.83 18.07
CA ILE A 142 -7.72 3.80 16.60
C ILE A 142 -7.96 5.20 16.04
N ARG A 143 -8.89 5.96 16.61
CA ARG A 143 -9.18 7.34 16.16
C ARG A 143 -7.95 8.25 16.22
N LEU A 144 -7.15 8.15 17.28
CA LEU A 144 -5.92 8.93 17.38
C LEU A 144 -4.84 8.41 16.43
N THR A 145 -4.81 7.11 16.17
CA THR A 145 -3.89 6.51 15.19
C THR A 145 -4.16 7.05 13.79
N GLU A 146 -5.43 7.05 13.36
CA GLU A 146 -5.83 7.67 12.10
C GLU A 146 -5.44 9.16 12.04
N ARG A 147 -5.71 9.90 13.13
CA ARG A 147 -5.44 11.34 13.20
C ARG A 147 -3.97 11.69 13.06
N TYR A 148 -3.08 10.88 13.65
CA TYR A 148 -1.64 11.18 13.73
C TYR A 148 -0.77 10.37 12.78
N CYS A 149 -1.33 9.36 12.09
CA CYS A 149 -0.61 8.61 11.07
C CYS A 149 -0.43 9.47 9.81
N VAL A 150 0.81 9.86 9.54
CA VAL A 150 1.15 10.75 8.41
C VAL A 150 0.74 10.13 7.07
N VAL A 151 0.99 8.83 6.87
CA VAL A 151 0.67 8.15 5.61
C VAL A 151 -0.85 8.04 5.42
N TYR A 152 -1.59 7.67 6.48
CA TYR A 152 -3.06 7.66 6.44
C TYR A 152 -3.64 9.02 6.08
N GLN A 153 -3.15 10.09 6.73
CA GLN A 153 -3.61 11.45 6.44
C GLN A 153 -3.27 11.89 5.02
N THR A 154 -2.08 11.55 4.50
CA THR A 154 -1.67 11.86 3.12
C THR A 154 -2.55 11.16 2.09
N LEU A 155 -2.98 9.92 2.37
CA LEU A 155 -3.86 9.16 1.47
C LEU A 155 -5.33 9.61 1.55
N SER A 156 -5.81 9.95 2.74
CA SER A 156 -7.18 10.39 2.98
C SER A 156 -7.41 11.85 2.56
N HIS A 157 -6.36 12.66 2.66
CA HIS A 157 -6.32 14.06 2.26
C HIS A 157 -5.11 14.28 1.35
N PRO A 158 -5.29 14.16 0.02
CA PRO A 158 -4.18 14.22 -0.92
C PRO A 158 -3.39 15.52 -0.77
N ALA A 159 -2.09 15.40 -0.54
CA ALA A 159 -1.18 16.54 -0.56
C ALA A 159 -1.08 17.12 -1.98
N GLU A 160 -0.80 18.41 -2.09
CA GLU A 160 -0.48 19.02 -3.39
C GLU A 160 0.82 18.43 -3.93
N ILE A 161 0.79 17.96 -5.18
CA ILE A 161 1.97 17.41 -5.86
C ILE A 161 2.33 18.34 -7.03
N SER A 162 3.48 19.00 -6.92
CA SER A 162 4.08 19.76 -8.02
C SER A 162 4.97 18.86 -8.89
N VAL A 163 4.71 18.83 -10.20
CA VAL A 163 5.52 18.06 -11.16
C VAL A 163 6.55 18.97 -11.81
N LEU A 164 7.83 18.69 -11.55
CA LEU A 164 8.96 19.40 -12.14
C LEU A 164 9.78 18.41 -12.98
N HIS A 165 10.31 18.87 -14.12
CA HIS A 165 11.21 18.06 -14.95
C HIS A 165 12.44 18.86 -15.37
N ARG A 166 13.56 18.16 -15.52
CA ARG A 166 14.81 18.67 -16.10
C ARG A 166 15.43 17.60 -16.96
N VAL A 167 15.81 17.95 -18.18
CA VAL A 167 16.64 17.08 -19.03
C VAL A 167 18.09 17.35 -18.67
N ILE A 168 18.79 16.34 -18.14
CA ILE A 168 20.22 16.40 -17.87
C ILE A 168 20.92 15.69 -19.04
N SER A 169 21.40 16.47 -20.01
CA SER A 169 22.33 15.97 -21.02
C SER A 169 23.70 15.81 -20.35
N ARG A 170 24.36 14.67 -20.57
CA ARG A 170 25.79 14.51 -20.22
C ARG A 170 26.65 15.31 -21.18
#